data_AF-A0A101FF13-F1
#
_entry.id   AF-A0A101FF13-F1
#
_cell.length_a   1.000
_cell.length_b   1.000
_cell.length_c   1.000
_cell.angle_alpha   90.00
_cell.angle_beta   90.00
_cell.angle_gamma   90.00
#
_symmetry.space_group_name_H-M   'P 1'
#
loop_
_entity.id
_entity.type
_entity.pdbx_description
1 polymer ?
#
loop_
_entity_poly.entity_id
_entity_poly.type
_entity_poly.pdbx_seq_one_letter_code
_entity_poly.pdbx_strand_id
1 'polypeptide(L)'
;PQRIALIASGDLSHRLLPGAPAGYNPRGSEFDRIIKESLERMDVERILNLPEDLIEDAGECGLRPIVMMLGALKDYRVEPEIYSYEGPFGVGYLVAGFRLQGKQGESEAGKGEKRVEGRPVERSPHVRLARESLEYYLRTGKIMPVPDPVPEGMEGKAGVFVSLKKHGQLRGCIGTVEPCRENIAAEIIHNAVAAGVDDPRFWPVELDELPEIDFSVDVLTPFEPVKSEAELDPKRYGVIVRSRGRTGLLLPDLEGVDTVAEQLSIARQKAGIPPGEPVQIFRFEVVRYR
;
A
#
# COMPACT_ATOMS: atom_id res chain seq x y z
N PRO A 1 -33.84 5.17 -26.62
CA PRO A 1 -32.69 5.25 -25.68
C PRO A 1 -33.19 4.92 -24.27
N GLN A 2 -32.51 4.04 -23.52
CA GLN A 2 -32.86 3.75 -22.13
C GLN A 2 -32.41 4.91 -21.24
N ARG A 3 -33.24 5.29 -20.26
CA ARG A 3 -32.86 6.25 -19.21
C ARG A 3 -32.12 5.47 -18.13
N ILE A 4 -30.84 5.78 -17.94
CA ILE A 4 -29.96 5.12 -16.98
C ILE A 4 -29.72 6.08 -15.81
N ALA A 5 -29.76 5.57 -14.58
CA ALA A 5 -29.33 6.27 -13.38
C ALA A 5 -28.21 5.46 -12.72
N LEU A 6 -27.18 6.16 -12.23
CA LEU A 6 -26.13 5.57 -11.41
C LEU A 6 -26.38 5.96 -9.96
N ILE A 7 -26.26 5.00 -9.05
CA ILE A 7 -26.43 5.20 -7.61
C ILE A 7 -25.16 4.71 -6.93
N ALA A 8 -24.45 5.61 -6.26
CA ALA A 8 -23.45 5.26 -5.25
C ALA A 8 -24.15 5.20 -3.89
N SER A 9 -24.00 4.08 -3.19
CA SER A 9 -24.62 3.85 -1.90
C SER A 9 -23.56 3.38 -0.91
N GLY A 10 -23.56 4.01 0.26
CA GLY A 10 -22.69 3.72 1.39
C GLY A 10 -22.83 4.83 2.42
N ASP A 11 -22.43 4.52 3.64
CA ASP A 11 -22.44 5.48 4.75
C ASP A 11 -21.10 6.23 4.78
N LEU A 12 -21.13 7.46 5.28
CA LEU A 12 -19.89 8.20 5.58
C LEU A 12 -19.32 7.67 6.91
N SER A 13 -18.85 8.51 7.82
CA SER A 13 -18.25 8.03 9.06
C SER A 13 -19.25 7.26 9.93
N HIS A 14 -18.83 6.13 10.48
CA HIS A 14 -19.59 5.39 11.51
C HIS A 14 -19.18 5.78 12.94
N ARG A 15 -18.54 6.94 13.11
CA ARG A 15 -17.83 7.32 14.34
C ARG A 15 -18.15 8.72 14.85
N LEU A 16 -19.30 9.30 14.46
CA LEU A 16 -19.65 10.69 14.71
C LEU A 16 -19.98 11.02 16.17
N LEU A 17 -20.46 10.06 16.95
CA LEU A 17 -20.95 10.29 18.33
C LEU A 17 -20.48 9.19 19.30
N PRO A 18 -20.37 9.47 20.61
CA PRO A 18 -20.27 8.43 21.63
C PRO A 18 -21.38 7.39 21.49
N GLY A 19 -21.00 6.11 21.38
CA GLY A 19 -21.94 5.01 21.16
C GLY A 19 -22.24 4.69 19.69
N ALA A 20 -21.54 5.34 18.75
CA ALA A 20 -21.62 4.98 17.34
C ALA A 20 -21.15 3.53 17.09
N PRO A 21 -21.64 2.86 16.02
CA PRO A 21 -21.38 1.44 15.77
C PRO A 21 -19.88 1.06 15.72
N ALA A 22 -19.03 1.97 15.27
CA ALA A 22 -17.58 1.75 15.15
C ALA A 22 -16.77 2.49 16.24
N GLY A 23 -17.40 2.90 17.34
CA GLY A 23 -16.79 3.73 18.38
C GLY A 23 -16.82 5.22 18.03
N TYR A 24 -16.43 6.10 18.95
CA TYR A 24 -16.34 7.54 18.68
C TYR A 24 -14.92 7.94 18.31
N ASN A 25 -14.76 8.67 17.21
CA ASN A 25 -13.51 9.32 16.83
C ASN A 25 -13.84 10.71 16.24
N PRO A 26 -13.29 11.81 16.78
CA PRO A 26 -13.60 13.16 16.28
C PRO A 26 -13.26 13.35 14.79
N ARG A 27 -12.31 12.58 14.26
CA ARG A 27 -11.93 12.62 12.84
C ARG A 27 -13.01 12.06 11.90
N GLY A 28 -13.99 11.32 12.43
CA GLY A 28 -15.17 10.96 11.66
C GLY A 28 -15.94 12.18 11.15
N SER A 29 -16.11 13.21 11.99
CA SER A 29 -16.75 14.46 11.58
C SER A 29 -15.93 15.27 10.57
N GLU A 30 -14.60 15.13 10.62
CA GLU A 30 -13.68 15.76 9.67
C GLU A 30 -13.81 15.13 8.28
N PHE A 31 -13.81 13.79 8.21
CA PHE A 31 -14.00 13.03 6.98
C PHE A 31 -15.32 13.41 6.29
N ASP A 32 -16.44 13.37 7.02
CA ASP A 32 -17.77 13.68 6.48
C ASP A 32 -17.84 15.09 5.88
N ARG A 33 -17.25 16.06 6.59
CA ARG A 33 -17.17 17.45 6.12
C ARG A 33 -16.36 17.55 4.83
N ILE A 34 -15.20 16.90 4.75
CA ILE A 34 -14.37 16.94 3.53
C ILE A 34 -15.11 16.31 2.36
N ILE A 35 -15.75 15.15 2.54
CA ILE A 35 -16.52 14.49 1.48
C ILE A 35 -17.66 15.40 1.00
N LYS A 36 -18.47 15.93 1.92
CA LYS A 36 -19.58 16.83 1.58
C LYS A 36 -19.11 18.05 0.80
N GLU A 37 -18.10 18.77 1.31
CA GLU A 37 -17.56 19.97 0.67
C GLU A 37 -16.97 19.67 -0.71
N SER A 38 -16.31 18.52 -0.86
CA SER A 38 -15.67 18.12 -2.10
C SER A 38 -16.70 17.74 -3.16
N LEU A 39 -17.76 17.01 -2.79
CA LEU A 39 -18.87 16.68 -3.69
C LEU A 39 -19.65 17.93 -4.12
N GLU A 40 -19.88 18.87 -3.20
CA GLU A 40 -20.55 20.14 -3.50
C GLU A 40 -19.77 20.99 -4.51
N ARG A 41 -18.43 20.89 -4.53
CA ARG A 41 -17.54 21.64 -5.41
C ARG A 41 -17.03 20.85 -6.62
N MET A 42 -17.41 19.57 -6.74
CA MET A 42 -16.79 18.62 -7.67
C MET A 42 -15.24 18.58 -7.55
N ASP A 43 -14.70 18.74 -6.35
CA ASP A 43 -13.27 18.66 -6.05
C ASP A 43 -12.83 17.20 -5.93
N VAL A 44 -12.71 16.54 -7.08
CA VAL A 44 -12.34 15.12 -7.17
C VAL A 44 -10.92 14.88 -6.66
N GLU A 45 -9.99 15.80 -6.91
CA GLU A 45 -8.60 15.68 -6.45
C GLU A 45 -8.53 15.61 -4.92
N ARG A 46 -9.33 16.41 -4.20
CA ARG A 46 -9.37 16.38 -2.72
C ARG A 46 -9.91 15.06 -2.17
N ILE A 47 -10.85 14.41 -2.85
CA ILE A 47 -11.39 13.10 -2.45
C ILE A 47 -10.35 11.99 -2.68
N LEU A 48 -9.65 12.02 -3.81
CA LEU A 48 -8.66 11.01 -4.16
C LEU A 48 -7.39 11.07 -3.29
N ASN A 49 -7.07 12.25 -2.74
CA ASN A 49 -5.90 12.49 -1.90
C ASN A 49 -6.24 12.59 -0.40
N LEU A 50 -7.36 12.02 0.04
CA LEU A 50 -7.70 11.95 1.46
C LEU A 50 -6.63 11.16 2.23
N PRO A 51 -6.16 11.65 3.39
CA PRO A 51 -5.23 10.91 4.23
C PRO A 51 -5.79 9.54 4.65
N GLU A 52 -4.98 8.48 4.56
CA GLU A 52 -5.43 7.11 4.88
C GLU A 52 -5.83 6.95 6.34
N ASP A 53 -5.05 7.57 7.25
CA ASP A 53 -5.36 7.60 8.67
C ASP A 53 -6.72 8.24 8.96
N LEU A 54 -7.11 9.27 8.20
CA LEU A 54 -8.45 9.87 8.29
C LEU A 54 -9.55 8.92 7.82
N ILE A 55 -9.32 8.17 6.74
CA ILE A 55 -10.29 7.19 6.21
C ILE A 55 -10.49 6.05 7.22
N GLU A 56 -9.39 5.50 7.75
CA GLU A 56 -9.43 4.46 8.78
C GLU A 56 -10.07 4.96 10.08
N ASP A 57 -9.73 6.18 10.49
CA ASP A 57 -10.27 6.81 11.68
C ASP A 57 -11.76 7.13 11.56
N ALA A 58 -12.28 7.36 10.35
CA ALA A 58 -13.70 7.58 10.10
C ALA A 58 -14.54 6.30 10.16
N GLY A 59 -13.93 5.14 9.89
CA GLY A 59 -14.61 3.84 9.88
C GLY A 59 -15.79 3.81 8.92
N GLU A 60 -15.57 4.21 7.68
CA GLU A 60 -16.58 4.49 6.65
C GLU A 60 -16.74 3.32 5.64
N CYS A 61 -17.78 3.39 4.78
CA CYS A 61 -17.91 2.46 3.65
C CYS A 61 -18.36 3.11 2.32
N GLY A 62 -18.58 4.42 2.30
CA GLY A 62 -19.10 5.18 1.17
C GLY A 62 -18.04 5.73 0.20
N LEU A 63 -16.77 5.83 0.59
CA LEU A 63 -15.72 6.45 -0.21
C LEU A 63 -15.51 5.74 -1.55
N ARG A 64 -15.40 4.41 -1.54
CA ARG A 64 -15.18 3.62 -2.76
C ARG A 64 -16.36 3.77 -3.76
N PRO A 65 -17.63 3.57 -3.34
CA PRO A 65 -18.78 3.88 -4.19
C PRO A 65 -18.77 5.31 -4.76
N ILE A 66 -18.41 6.31 -3.94
CA ILE A 66 -18.32 7.71 -4.37
C ILE A 66 -17.25 7.89 -5.46
N VAL A 67 -16.04 7.35 -5.25
CA VAL A 67 -14.94 7.42 -6.23
C VAL A 67 -15.33 6.76 -7.55
N MET A 68 -15.98 5.58 -7.50
CA MET A 68 -16.45 4.89 -8.71
C MET A 68 -17.49 5.73 -9.47
N MET A 69 -18.42 6.38 -8.76
CA MET A 69 -19.39 7.28 -9.37
C MET A 69 -18.71 8.48 -10.03
N LEU A 70 -17.76 9.14 -9.34
CA LEU A 70 -17.02 10.27 -9.89
C LEU A 70 -16.25 9.87 -11.16
N GLY A 71 -15.66 8.67 -11.20
CA GLY A 71 -15.03 8.11 -12.38
C GLY A 71 -15.99 7.92 -13.56
N ALA A 72 -17.22 7.45 -13.31
CA ALA A 72 -18.26 7.32 -14.33
C ALA A 72 -18.75 8.68 -14.87
N LEU A 73 -18.60 9.74 -14.07
CA LEU A 73 -19.00 11.10 -14.41
C LEU A 73 -17.91 11.92 -15.12
N LYS A 74 -16.68 11.40 -15.26
CA LYS A 74 -15.49 12.15 -15.71
C LYS A 74 -15.66 12.89 -17.05
N ASP A 75 -16.40 12.29 -18.00
CA ASP A 75 -16.57 12.84 -19.36
C ASP A 75 -17.78 13.77 -19.48
N TYR A 76 -18.45 14.06 -18.37
CA TYR A 76 -19.68 14.83 -18.33
C TYR A 76 -19.48 16.16 -17.64
N ARG A 77 -20.29 17.16 -18.04
CA ARG A 77 -20.52 18.33 -17.20
C ARG A 77 -21.56 17.98 -16.17
N VAL A 78 -21.20 18.14 -14.90
CA VAL A 78 -22.03 17.74 -13.77
C VAL A 78 -22.33 18.97 -12.92
N GLU A 79 -23.61 19.13 -12.58
CA GLU A 79 -24.07 20.08 -11.57
C GLU A 79 -24.40 19.31 -10.29
N PRO A 80 -23.61 19.47 -9.21
CA PRO A 80 -23.87 18.83 -7.94
C PRO A 80 -24.97 19.57 -7.16
N GLU A 81 -25.75 18.83 -6.39
CA GLU A 81 -26.73 19.36 -5.43
C GLU A 81 -26.69 18.50 -4.17
N ILE A 82 -26.41 19.11 -3.01
CA ILE A 82 -26.50 18.41 -1.72
C ILE A 82 -27.93 18.56 -1.21
N TYR A 83 -28.66 17.45 -1.06
CA TYR A 83 -30.03 17.44 -0.57
C TYR A 83 -30.11 17.42 0.96
N SER A 84 -29.29 16.58 1.61
CA SER A 84 -29.24 16.48 3.06
C SER A 84 -27.93 15.89 3.55
N TYR A 85 -27.57 16.25 4.78
CA TYR A 85 -26.53 15.57 5.55
C TYR A 85 -27.00 15.45 6.99
N GLU A 86 -27.03 14.23 7.52
CA GLU A 86 -27.48 13.94 8.88
C GLU A 86 -26.54 12.91 9.54
N GLY A 87 -26.41 12.98 10.87
CA GLY A 87 -25.56 12.07 11.66
C GLY A 87 -26.28 11.16 12.66
N PRO A 88 -27.51 10.64 12.39
CA PRO A 88 -28.24 9.84 13.38
C PRO A 88 -27.47 8.57 13.75
N PHE A 89 -27.62 8.15 15.00
CA PHE A 89 -26.97 6.96 15.56
C PHE A 89 -25.42 6.98 15.50
N GLY A 90 -24.83 8.14 15.27
CA GLY A 90 -23.38 8.29 15.13
C GLY A 90 -22.84 7.87 13.77
N VAL A 91 -23.71 7.71 12.77
CA VAL A 91 -23.36 7.38 11.38
C VAL A 91 -23.71 8.56 10.47
N GLY A 92 -22.82 8.93 9.55
CA GLY A 92 -23.01 10.00 8.59
C GLY A 92 -23.77 9.57 7.35
N TYR A 93 -24.88 10.25 7.06
CA TYR A 93 -25.72 10.01 5.89
C TYR A 93 -25.76 11.28 5.04
N LEU A 94 -25.25 11.20 3.81
CA LEU A 94 -25.26 12.27 2.83
C LEU A 94 -26.13 11.88 1.63
N VAL A 95 -27.07 12.74 1.25
CA VAL A 95 -27.85 12.59 0.02
C VAL A 95 -27.45 13.70 -0.94
N ALA A 96 -26.94 13.32 -2.11
CA ALA A 96 -26.50 14.25 -3.14
C ALA A 96 -26.98 13.81 -4.53
N GLY A 97 -27.28 14.79 -5.39
CA GLY A 97 -27.65 14.61 -6.78
C GLY A 97 -26.60 15.19 -7.71
N PHE A 98 -26.39 14.54 -8.86
CA PHE A 98 -25.41 14.95 -9.86
C PHE A 98 -26.12 15.02 -11.22
N ARG A 99 -26.55 16.22 -11.62
CA ARG A 99 -27.29 16.40 -12.89
C ARG A 99 -26.30 16.53 -14.05
N LEU A 100 -26.47 15.68 -15.05
CA LEU A 100 -25.68 15.74 -16.29
C LEU A 100 -26.19 16.88 -17.19
N GLN A 101 -25.32 17.84 -17.51
CA GLN A 101 -25.63 18.92 -18.45
C GLN A 101 -25.15 18.65 -19.89
N GLY A 102 -24.64 17.43 -20.14
CA GLY A 102 -24.13 17.00 -21.44
C GLY A 102 -22.73 16.41 -21.32
N LYS A 103 -22.26 15.78 -22.41
CA LYS A 103 -20.86 15.38 -22.52
C LYS A 103 -19.99 16.63 -22.73
N GLN A 104 -18.82 16.66 -22.10
CA GLN A 104 -17.81 17.64 -22.46
C GLN A 104 -17.45 17.40 -23.94
N GLY A 105 -17.45 18.45 -24.76
CA GLY A 105 -17.32 18.33 -26.22
C GLY A 105 -16.04 17.63 -26.63
N GLU A 106 -16.10 16.86 -27.73
CA GLU A 106 -14.93 16.31 -28.43
C GLU A 106 -14.12 17.45 -29.07
N SER A 107 -13.35 18.18 -28.26
CA SER A 107 -12.26 19.09 -28.65
C SER A 107 -11.46 19.46 -27.42
N GLU A 108 -10.76 18.47 -26.91
CA GLU A 108 -9.32 18.44 -26.69
C GLU A 108 -9.08 17.12 -25.97
N ALA A 109 -8.44 16.18 -26.66
CA ALA A 109 -7.66 15.18 -25.98
C ALA A 109 -6.56 15.92 -25.20
N GLY A 110 -6.89 16.45 -24.02
CA GLY A 110 -5.91 16.80 -23.01
C GLY A 110 -5.20 15.50 -22.64
N LYS A 111 -3.91 15.27 -22.94
CA LYS A 111 -2.80 16.21 -22.77
C LYS A 111 -3.02 17.09 -21.54
N GLY A 112 -3.34 16.40 -20.45
CA GLY A 112 -3.54 16.93 -19.13
C GLY A 112 -3.34 15.85 -18.08
N GLU A 113 -2.48 14.86 -18.36
CA GLU A 113 -1.67 14.28 -17.30
C GLU A 113 -0.92 15.45 -16.67
N LYS A 114 -1.46 16.03 -15.61
CA LYS A 114 -0.61 16.72 -14.65
C LYS A 114 0.32 15.65 -14.15
N ARG A 115 1.51 15.58 -14.77
CA ARG A 115 2.72 15.11 -14.12
C ARG A 115 2.67 15.68 -12.71
N VAL A 116 2.45 14.81 -11.74
CA VAL A 116 2.83 15.10 -10.37
C VAL A 116 4.33 15.35 -10.46
N GLU A 117 4.69 16.63 -10.47
CA GLU A 117 6.06 17.07 -10.36
C GLU A 117 6.55 16.66 -8.98
N GLY A 118 7.24 15.53 -9.01
CA GLY A 118 7.82 14.87 -7.87
C GLY A 118 8.22 13.48 -8.29
N ARG A 119 9.05 13.34 -9.35
CA ARG A 119 9.79 12.10 -9.53
C ARG A 119 10.51 11.85 -8.20
N PRO A 120 10.30 10.71 -7.51
CA PRO A 120 11.28 10.25 -6.56
C PRO A 120 12.56 10.14 -7.37
N VAL A 121 13.58 10.92 -7.01
CA VAL A 121 14.91 10.76 -7.58
C VAL A 121 15.30 9.33 -7.24
N GLU A 122 15.29 8.43 -8.22
CA GLU A 122 15.79 7.07 -8.04
C GLU A 122 17.29 7.15 -7.74
N ARG A 123 17.62 7.08 -6.45
CA ARG A 123 18.99 7.31 -5.97
C ARG A 123 19.80 6.03 -5.95
N SER A 124 19.18 4.86 -5.74
CA SER A 124 19.89 3.58 -5.63
C SER A 124 19.81 2.74 -6.91
N PRO A 125 20.93 2.15 -7.36
CA PRO A 125 20.94 1.12 -8.40
C PRO A 125 19.99 -0.06 -8.11
N HIS A 126 19.76 -0.39 -6.83
CA HIS A 126 18.89 -1.49 -6.39
C HIS A 126 17.43 -1.24 -6.78
N VAL A 127 16.97 -0.01 -6.54
CA VAL A 127 15.59 0.42 -6.80
C VAL A 127 15.34 0.53 -8.30
N ARG A 128 16.32 1.07 -9.03
CA ARG A 128 16.27 1.11 -10.50
C ARG A 128 16.16 -0.29 -11.09
N LEU A 129 17.00 -1.23 -10.62
CA LEU A 129 16.94 -2.61 -11.08
C LEU A 129 15.58 -3.25 -10.80
N ALA A 130 15.01 -3.04 -9.61
CA ALA A 130 13.66 -3.53 -9.27
C ALA A 130 12.60 -2.99 -10.24
N ARG A 131 12.62 -1.68 -10.52
CA ARG A 131 11.67 -1.05 -11.44
C ARG A 131 11.81 -1.56 -12.87
N GLU A 132 13.04 -1.57 -13.40
CA GLU A 132 13.35 -2.07 -14.74
C GLU A 132 12.92 -3.54 -14.89
N SER A 133 13.09 -4.35 -13.85
CA SER A 133 12.68 -5.75 -13.84
C SER A 133 11.17 -5.93 -13.97
N LEU A 134 10.39 -5.19 -13.18
CA LEU A 134 8.93 -5.25 -13.26
C LEU A 134 8.44 -4.68 -14.59
N GLU A 135 8.97 -3.55 -15.05
CA GLU A 135 8.61 -2.98 -16.35
C GLU A 135 8.91 -3.94 -17.50
N TYR A 136 10.08 -4.57 -17.50
CA TYR A 136 10.46 -5.56 -18.50
C TYR A 136 9.47 -6.73 -18.54
N TYR A 137 9.08 -7.23 -17.36
CA TYR A 137 8.08 -8.31 -17.27
C TYR A 137 6.72 -7.87 -17.78
N LEU A 138 6.21 -6.69 -17.38
CA LEU A 138 4.91 -6.19 -17.83
C LEU A 138 4.86 -5.95 -19.34
N ARG A 139 5.99 -5.60 -19.98
CA ARG A 139 6.08 -5.40 -21.43
C ARG A 139 6.25 -6.69 -22.22
N THR A 140 6.96 -7.68 -21.67
CA THR A 140 7.44 -8.85 -22.45
C THR A 140 6.89 -10.19 -21.99
N GLY A 141 6.32 -10.26 -20.78
CA GLY A 141 5.94 -11.49 -20.09
C GLY A 141 7.13 -12.37 -19.67
N LYS A 142 8.36 -11.85 -19.70
CA LYS A 142 9.59 -12.59 -19.40
C LYS A 142 10.34 -11.96 -18.23
N ILE A 143 11.08 -12.78 -17.51
CA ILE A 143 12.00 -12.30 -16.47
C ILE A 143 13.23 -11.69 -17.14
N MET A 144 13.62 -10.50 -16.68
CA MET A 144 14.79 -9.79 -17.17
C MET A 144 16.08 -10.59 -16.84
N PRO A 145 17.03 -10.74 -17.76
CA PRO A 145 18.32 -11.33 -17.42
C PRO A 145 19.11 -10.42 -16.47
N VAL A 146 19.95 -11.02 -15.62
CA VAL A 146 20.86 -10.27 -14.75
C VAL A 146 21.86 -9.49 -15.62
N PRO A 147 22.09 -8.18 -15.39
CA PRO A 147 23.11 -7.42 -16.10
C PRO A 147 24.51 -8.03 -15.93
N ASP A 148 25.32 -7.98 -17.00
CA ASP A 148 26.73 -8.39 -17.00
C ASP A 148 27.62 -7.21 -17.45
N PRO A 149 28.51 -6.68 -16.58
CA PRO A 149 28.78 -7.14 -15.22
C PRO A 149 27.63 -6.89 -14.24
N VAL A 150 27.56 -7.70 -13.18
CA VAL A 150 26.59 -7.53 -12.08
C VAL A 150 26.79 -6.14 -11.44
N PRO A 151 25.70 -5.40 -11.13
CA PRO A 151 25.82 -4.10 -10.48
C PRO A 151 26.56 -4.17 -9.14
N GLU A 152 27.37 -3.14 -8.87
CA GLU A 152 28.18 -3.05 -7.65
C GLU A 152 27.32 -3.14 -6.38
N GLY A 153 27.76 -3.97 -5.42
CA GLY A 153 27.07 -4.21 -4.15
C GLY A 153 25.95 -5.26 -4.25
N MET A 154 25.73 -5.85 -5.43
CA MET A 154 24.71 -6.88 -5.66
C MET A 154 25.28 -8.25 -6.02
N GLU A 155 26.60 -8.45 -5.94
CA GLU A 155 27.30 -9.67 -6.34
C GLU A 155 27.16 -10.79 -5.30
N GLY A 156 26.97 -10.42 -4.03
CA GLY A 156 26.82 -11.33 -2.91
C GLY A 156 25.45 -12.01 -2.86
N LYS A 157 25.28 -12.94 -1.91
CA LYS A 157 24.01 -13.63 -1.64
C LYS A 157 23.38 -13.09 -0.36
N ALA A 158 22.14 -12.63 -0.45
CA ALA A 158 21.33 -12.21 0.67
C ALA A 158 19.85 -12.45 0.38
N GLY A 159 19.03 -12.55 1.44
CA GLY A 159 17.59 -12.41 1.30
C GLY A 159 17.24 -10.98 0.92
N VAL A 160 16.22 -10.81 0.07
CA VAL A 160 15.80 -9.49 -0.42
C VAL A 160 14.29 -9.40 -0.39
N PHE A 161 13.77 -8.29 0.11
CA PHE A 161 12.36 -7.92 -0.02
C PHE A 161 12.20 -6.72 -0.94
N VAL A 162 11.29 -6.81 -1.90
CA VAL A 162 10.88 -5.69 -2.74
C VAL A 162 9.47 -5.30 -2.34
N SER A 163 9.28 -4.03 -2.01
CA SER A 163 7.98 -3.46 -1.71
C SER A 163 7.63 -2.39 -2.73
N LEU A 164 6.40 -2.44 -3.21
CA LEU A 164 5.77 -1.49 -4.10
C LEU A 164 4.78 -0.68 -3.28
N LYS A 165 4.84 0.64 -3.40
CA LYS A 165 3.85 1.54 -2.81
C LYS A 165 3.26 2.45 -3.86
N LYS A 166 1.94 2.57 -3.92
CA LYS A 166 1.24 3.49 -4.80
C LYS A 166 0.58 4.55 -3.94
N HIS A 167 0.91 5.84 -4.15
CA HIS A 167 0.40 6.95 -3.33
C HIS A 167 0.60 6.73 -1.82
N GLY A 168 1.75 6.18 -1.43
CA GLY A 168 2.08 5.84 -0.04
C GLY A 168 1.54 4.50 0.47
N GLN A 169 0.55 3.90 -0.20
CA GLN A 169 -0.10 2.65 0.21
C GLN A 169 0.61 1.42 -0.36
N LEU A 170 0.65 0.32 0.40
CA LEU A 170 1.25 -0.93 -0.06
C LEU A 170 0.49 -1.48 -1.29
N ARG A 171 1.19 -1.63 -2.41
CA ARG A 171 0.66 -2.15 -3.69
C ARG A 171 1.13 -3.59 -4.00
N GLY A 172 2.17 -4.04 -3.28
CA GLY A 172 2.72 -5.39 -3.35
C GLY A 172 4.01 -5.49 -2.54
N CYS A 173 4.27 -6.63 -1.90
CA CYS A 173 5.50 -6.86 -1.16
C CYS A 173 5.84 -8.35 -1.13
N ILE A 174 6.94 -8.72 -1.77
CA ILE A 174 7.45 -10.09 -1.81
C ILE A 174 8.95 -10.10 -1.55
N GLY A 175 9.42 -11.14 -0.89
CA GLY A 175 10.84 -11.34 -0.70
C GLY A 175 11.20 -12.73 -0.22
N THR A 176 12.50 -12.98 -0.22
CA THR A 176 13.12 -14.22 0.23
C THR A 176 13.88 -13.96 1.54
N VAL A 177 13.72 -14.87 2.51
CA VAL A 177 14.41 -14.77 3.80
C VAL A 177 15.85 -15.23 3.65
N GLU A 178 16.06 -16.41 3.08
CA GLU A 178 17.38 -16.93 2.72
C GLU A 178 17.61 -16.73 1.21
N PRO A 179 18.85 -16.49 0.77
CA PRO A 179 19.15 -16.32 -0.64
C PRO A 179 18.79 -17.59 -1.42
N CYS A 180 17.87 -17.47 -2.36
CA CYS A 180 17.42 -18.51 -3.28
C CYS A 180 18.06 -18.38 -4.67
N ARG A 181 18.73 -17.25 -4.96
CA ARG A 181 19.38 -16.96 -6.25
C ARG A 181 20.90 -16.86 -6.13
N GLU A 182 21.53 -16.72 -7.29
CA GLU A 182 22.98 -16.68 -7.44
C GLU A 182 23.61 -15.43 -6.81
N ASN A 183 22.89 -14.31 -6.85
CA ASN A 183 23.32 -13.02 -6.30
C ASN A 183 22.11 -12.12 -5.95
N ILE A 184 22.35 -11.00 -5.27
CA ILE A 184 21.32 -10.02 -4.86
C ILE A 184 20.61 -9.43 -6.08
N ALA A 185 21.30 -9.19 -7.20
CA ALA A 185 20.67 -8.65 -8.41
C ALA A 185 19.58 -9.60 -8.93
N ALA A 186 19.86 -10.90 -8.98
CA ALA A 186 18.88 -11.92 -9.37
C ALA A 186 17.71 -12.03 -8.37
N GLU A 187 17.97 -11.88 -7.07
CA GLU A 187 16.89 -11.80 -6.06
C GLU A 187 15.99 -10.59 -6.29
N ILE A 188 16.58 -9.40 -6.50
CA ILE A 188 15.83 -8.16 -6.75
C ILE A 188 14.93 -8.33 -7.98
N ILE A 189 15.48 -8.84 -9.08
CA ILE A 189 14.74 -9.03 -10.34
C ILE A 189 13.52 -9.93 -10.10
N HIS A 190 13.72 -11.08 -9.47
CA HIS A 190 12.64 -12.03 -9.22
C HIS A 190 11.60 -11.51 -8.24
N ASN A 191 12.04 -10.93 -7.11
CA ASN A 191 11.14 -10.46 -6.08
C ASN A 191 10.39 -9.19 -6.51
N ALA A 192 10.96 -8.35 -7.38
CA ALA A 192 10.26 -7.19 -7.95
C ALA A 192 9.10 -7.62 -8.85
N VAL A 193 9.33 -8.62 -9.71
CA VAL A 193 8.25 -9.19 -10.54
C VAL A 193 7.19 -9.82 -9.64
N ALA A 194 7.58 -10.68 -8.70
CA ALA A 194 6.64 -11.35 -7.82
C ALA A 194 5.84 -10.34 -6.95
N ALA A 195 6.47 -9.27 -6.46
CA ALA A 195 5.77 -8.21 -5.74
C ALA A 195 4.74 -7.49 -6.62
N GLY A 196 5.00 -7.36 -7.92
CA GLY A 196 4.09 -6.72 -8.87
C GLY A 196 2.96 -7.62 -9.36
N VAL A 197 3.18 -8.92 -9.51
CA VAL A 197 2.20 -9.80 -10.19
C VAL A 197 1.75 -11.02 -9.40
N ASP A 198 2.48 -11.44 -8.37
CA ASP A 198 2.24 -12.69 -7.62
C ASP A 198 1.88 -12.46 -6.14
N ASP A 199 1.78 -11.21 -5.65
CA ASP A 199 1.33 -10.94 -4.29
C ASP A 199 -0.18 -11.24 -4.17
N PRO A 200 -0.60 -12.27 -3.41
CA PRO A 200 -1.98 -12.76 -3.41
C PRO A 200 -2.98 -11.77 -2.79
N ARG A 201 -2.51 -10.70 -2.17
CA ARG A 201 -3.36 -9.66 -1.55
C ARG A 201 -3.82 -8.61 -2.57
N PHE A 202 -3.17 -8.53 -3.73
CA PHE A 202 -3.38 -7.47 -4.70
C PHE A 202 -3.60 -8.05 -6.11
N TRP A 203 -4.27 -7.29 -6.96
CA TRP A 203 -4.30 -7.60 -8.39
C TRP A 203 -2.93 -7.32 -9.03
N PRO A 204 -2.54 -8.02 -10.11
CA PRO A 204 -1.31 -7.73 -10.82
C PRO A 204 -1.22 -6.24 -11.20
N VAL A 205 -0.03 -5.66 -11.08
CA VAL A 205 0.27 -4.27 -11.45
C VAL A 205 0.17 -4.09 -12.96
N GLU A 206 -0.52 -3.04 -13.40
CA GLU A 206 -0.58 -2.66 -14.82
C GLU A 206 0.53 -1.68 -15.20
N LEU A 207 0.85 -1.63 -16.50
CA LEU A 207 1.98 -0.86 -17.02
C LEU A 207 1.83 0.66 -16.81
N ASP A 208 0.59 1.15 -16.83
CA ASP A 208 0.22 2.54 -16.58
C ASP A 208 0.26 2.93 -15.09
N GLU A 209 0.28 1.96 -14.17
CA GLU A 209 0.49 2.22 -12.74
C GLU A 209 1.95 2.49 -12.40
N LEU A 210 2.91 1.99 -13.18
CA LEU A 210 4.36 2.10 -12.88
C LEU A 210 4.89 3.53 -12.63
N PRO A 211 4.38 4.59 -13.28
CA PRO A 211 4.78 5.96 -12.97
C PRO A 211 4.38 6.43 -11.56
N GLU A 212 3.36 5.80 -10.97
CA GLU A 212 2.78 6.13 -9.66
C GLU A 212 3.32 5.25 -8.52
N ILE A 213 4.16 4.26 -8.83
CA ILE A 213 4.68 3.28 -7.86
C ILE A 213 6.07 3.69 -7.38
N ASP A 214 6.17 3.87 -6.07
CA ASP A 214 7.42 3.95 -5.31
C ASP A 214 7.92 2.55 -4.99
N PHE A 215 9.20 2.29 -5.28
CA PHE A 215 9.86 1.03 -5.00
C PHE A 215 10.77 1.19 -3.78
N SER A 216 10.81 0.17 -2.93
CA SER A 216 11.85 0.04 -1.90
C SER A 216 12.41 -1.37 -1.89
N VAL A 217 13.73 -1.49 -1.76
CA VAL A 217 14.44 -2.77 -1.73
C VAL A 217 15.14 -2.90 -0.38
N ASP A 218 14.81 -3.95 0.35
CA ASP A 218 15.35 -4.28 1.65
C ASP A 218 16.27 -5.50 1.52
N VAL A 219 17.58 -5.30 1.69
CA VAL A 219 18.58 -6.38 1.66
C VAL A 219 18.88 -6.81 3.08
N LEU A 220 18.70 -8.11 3.36
CA LEU A 220 18.92 -8.68 4.69
C LEU A 220 20.40 -8.97 4.93
N THR A 221 20.90 -8.59 6.09
CA THR A 221 22.21 -9.04 6.56
C THR A 221 22.18 -10.50 7.03
N PRO A 222 23.34 -11.18 7.11
CA PRO A 222 23.41 -12.54 7.66
C PRO A 222 22.83 -12.63 9.07
N PHE A 223 22.13 -13.73 9.35
CA PHE A 223 21.43 -13.91 10.61
C PHE A 223 22.39 -14.25 11.75
N GLU A 224 22.30 -13.48 12.83
CA GLU A 224 23.11 -13.68 14.04
C GLU A 224 22.27 -14.36 15.13
N PRO A 225 22.74 -15.46 15.76
CA PRO A 225 22.01 -16.07 16.87
C PRO A 225 21.99 -15.15 18.09
N VAL A 226 20.81 -15.04 18.71
CA VAL A 226 20.57 -14.19 19.88
C VAL A 226 20.69 -15.03 21.14
N LYS A 227 21.52 -14.60 22.11
CA LYS A 227 21.69 -15.33 23.38
C LYS A 227 20.71 -14.85 24.44
N SER A 228 20.31 -13.57 24.37
CA SER A 228 19.35 -12.96 25.30
C SER A 228 18.49 -11.90 24.62
N GLU A 229 17.26 -11.70 25.10
CA GLU A 229 16.35 -10.67 24.56
C GLU A 229 16.89 -9.24 24.68
N ALA A 230 17.87 -8.99 25.57
CA ALA A 230 18.54 -7.70 25.71
C ALA A 230 19.41 -7.30 24.50
N GLU A 231 19.69 -8.25 23.60
CA GLU A 231 20.44 -8.00 22.36
C GLU A 231 19.54 -7.57 21.19
N LEU A 232 18.22 -7.51 21.42
CA LEU A 232 17.21 -7.13 20.45
C LEU A 232 16.78 -5.68 20.66
N ASP A 233 16.54 -5.01 19.55
CA ASP A 233 16.00 -3.66 19.49
C ASP A 233 15.01 -3.65 18.32
N PRO A 234 13.69 -3.52 18.56
CA PRO A 234 12.69 -3.58 17.50
C PRO A 234 12.88 -2.52 16.40
N LYS A 235 13.53 -1.39 16.72
CA LYS A 235 13.79 -0.32 15.75
C LYS A 235 14.99 -0.62 14.86
N ARG A 236 15.95 -1.40 15.35
CA ARG A 236 17.21 -1.68 14.64
C ARG A 236 17.22 -3.05 13.98
N TYR A 237 16.76 -4.08 14.69
CA TYR A 237 16.92 -5.47 14.29
C TYR A 237 15.58 -6.11 13.93
N GLY A 238 15.54 -6.79 12.80
CA GLY A 238 14.53 -7.79 12.53
C GLY A 238 14.81 -9.07 13.31
N VAL A 239 13.77 -9.87 13.53
CA VAL A 239 13.86 -11.12 14.28
C VAL A 239 13.40 -12.30 13.44
N ILE A 240 14.08 -13.43 13.61
CA ILE A 240 13.68 -14.72 13.07
C ILE A 240 13.51 -15.69 14.21
N VAL A 241 12.36 -16.36 14.25
CA VAL A 241 12.09 -17.47 15.16
C VAL A 241 12.03 -18.77 14.38
N ARG A 242 12.79 -19.77 14.80
CA ARG A 242 12.78 -21.12 14.21
C ARG A 242 12.39 -22.16 15.25
N SER A 243 11.41 -23.01 14.93
CA SER A 243 11.08 -24.17 15.76
C SER A 243 10.43 -25.30 14.96
N ARG A 244 11.00 -26.50 15.05
CA ARG A 244 10.49 -27.74 14.41
C ARG A 244 10.15 -27.55 12.92
N GLY A 245 11.03 -26.90 12.16
CA GLY A 245 10.85 -26.64 10.73
C GLY A 245 9.95 -25.44 10.39
N ARG A 246 9.30 -24.80 11.38
CA ARG A 246 8.57 -23.54 11.19
C ARG A 246 9.51 -22.36 11.36
N THR A 247 9.37 -21.37 10.49
CA THR A 247 10.16 -20.14 10.51
C THR A 247 9.23 -18.94 10.42
N GLY A 248 9.41 -17.99 11.33
CA GLY A 248 8.73 -16.70 11.29
C GLY A 248 9.75 -15.59 11.25
N LEU A 249 9.52 -14.60 10.40
CA LEU A 249 10.37 -13.41 10.29
C LEU A 249 9.52 -12.16 10.51
N LEU A 250 10.10 -11.20 11.22
CA LEU A 250 9.59 -9.84 11.29
C LEU A 250 10.71 -8.84 11.00
N LEU A 251 10.45 -7.90 10.10
CA LEU A 251 11.37 -6.81 9.77
C LEU A 251 11.49 -5.82 10.94
N PRO A 252 12.59 -5.04 11.03
CA PRO A 252 12.72 -3.95 12.00
C PRO A 252 11.82 -2.76 11.66
N ASP A 253 11.64 -1.88 12.65
CA ASP A 253 11.01 -0.55 12.53
C ASP A 253 9.60 -0.59 11.91
N LEU A 254 8.76 -1.49 12.45
CA LEU A 254 7.36 -1.60 12.07
C LEU A 254 6.49 -0.76 13.01
N GLU A 255 5.55 -0.01 12.43
CA GLU A 255 4.57 0.77 13.17
C GLU A 255 3.73 -0.13 14.09
N GLY A 256 3.56 0.27 15.35
CA GLY A 256 2.83 -0.49 16.36
C GLY A 256 3.59 -1.66 16.99
N VAL A 257 4.89 -1.81 16.72
CA VAL A 257 5.74 -2.84 17.35
C VAL A 257 6.89 -2.18 18.11
N ASP A 258 6.62 -1.79 19.35
CA ASP A 258 7.56 -1.01 20.17
C ASP A 258 8.39 -1.86 21.14
N THR A 259 7.96 -3.11 21.42
CA THR A 259 8.65 -3.99 22.37
C THR A 259 9.20 -5.26 21.74
N VAL A 260 10.31 -5.76 22.28
CA VAL A 260 10.91 -7.05 21.88
C VAL A 260 9.92 -8.21 22.06
N ALA A 261 9.15 -8.19 23.15
CA ALA A 261 8.14 -9.21 23.41
C ALA A 261 7.04 -9.24 22.34
N GLU A 262 6.54 -8.09 21.91
CA GLU A 262 5.57 -7.99 20.81
C GLU A 262 6.19 -8.47 19.50
N GLN A 263 7.41 -8.02 19.20
CA GLN A 263 8.14 -8.39 18.00
C GLN A 263 8.28 -9.91 17.86
N LEU A 264 8.72 -10.58 18.93
CA LEU A 264 8.85 -12.04 19.00
C LEU A 264 7.50 -12.75 18.96
N SER A 265 6.48 -12.20 19.62
CA SER A 265 5.12 -12.76 19.61
C SER A 265 4.53 -12.78 18.20
N ILE A 266 4.63 -11.67 17.47
CA ILE A 266 4.16 -11.55 16.08
C ILE A 266 4.93 -12.51 15.17
N ALA A 267 6.26 -12.59 15.32
CA ALA A 267 7.07 -13.52 14.55
C ALA A 267 6.66 -14.99 14.79
N ARG A 268 6.36 -15.35 16.04
CA ARG A 268 5.86 -16.69 16.41
C ARG A 268 4.48 -16.95 15.81
N GLN A 269 3.58 -15.97 15.84
CA GLN A 269 2.24 -16.08 15.27
C GLN A 269 2.31 -16.30 13.75
N LYS A 270 3.17 -15.55 13.03
CA LYS A 270 3.40 -15.74 11.59
C LYS A 270 3.91 -17.13 11.24
N ALA A 271 4.70 -17.73 12.14
CA ALA A 271 5.20 -19.10 11.98
C ALA A 271 4.22 -20.19 12.45
N GLY A 272 3.07 -19.83 13.04
CA GLY A 272 2.18 -20.79 13.69
C GLY A 272 2.83 -21.52 14.88
N ILE A 273 3.69 -20.82 15.65
CA ILE A 273 4.38 -21.37 16.83
C ILE A 273 3.61 -20.96 18.11
N PRO A 274 3.08 -21.92 18.89
CA PRO A 274 2.30 -21.62 20.09
C PRO A 274 3.15 -21.02 21.22
N PRO A 275 2.54 -20.23 22.12
CA PRO A 275 3.21 -19.72 23.33
C PRO A 275 3.83 -20.86 24.16
N GLY A 276 5.07 -20.68 24.61
CA GLY A 276 5.80 -21.66 25.44
C GLY A 276 6.61 -22.72 24.69
N GLU A 277 6.44 -22.87 23.38
CA GLU A 277 7.33 -23.76 22.60
C GLU A 277 8.76 -23.18 22.49
N PRO A 278 9.83 -23.96 22.77
CA PRO A 278 11.19 -23.48 22.59
C PRO A 278 11.46 -23.06 21.14
N VAL A 279 12.08 -21.90 20.95
CA VAL A 279 12.44 -21.35 19.64
C VAL A 279 13.92 -20.96 19.63
N GLN A 280 14.57 -21.11 18.48
CA GLN A 280 15.84 -20.43 18.21
C GLN A 280 15.53 -19.03 17.70
N ILE A 281 16.22 -18.04 18.24
CA ILE A 281 16.05 -16.63 17.87
C ILE A 281 17.30 -16.17 17.15
N PHE A 282 17.10 -15.53 16.00
CA PHE A 282 18.15 -14.85 15.27
C PHE A 282 17.75 -13.39 15.07
N ARG A 283 18.74 -12.51 14.97
CA ARG A 283 18.56 -11.11 14.62
C ARG A 283 19.26 -10.82 13.29
N PHE A 284 18.79 -9.79 12.61
CA PHE A 284 19.41 -9.27 11.40
C PHE A 284 19.11 -7.78 11.24
N GLU A 285 20.00 -7.06 10.58
CA GLU A 285 19.75 -5.71 10.11
C GLU A 285 19.27 -5.72 8.66
N VAL A 286 18.59 -4.65 8.27
CA VAL A 286 18.09 -4.43 6.91
C VAL A 286 18.76 -3.19 6.33
N VAL A 287 19.39 -3.34 5.17
CA VAL A 287 19.83 -2.21 4.36
C VAL A 287 18.71 -1.86 3.39
N ARG A 288 18.02 -0.74 3.67
CA ARG A 288 16.87 -0.27 2.88
C ARG A 288 17.30 0.74 1.83
N TYR A 289 16.98 0.46 0.57
CA TYR A 289 17.16 1.34 -0.57
C TYR A 289 15.81 1.91 -1.02
N ARG A 290 15.77 3.23 -1.28
CA ARG A 290 14.63 3.98 -1.81
C ARG A 290 15.09 4.90 -2.94
#